data_AF-A0A4Q3YNZ8-F1
#
_entry.id   AF-A0A4Q3YNZ8-F1
#
_cell.length_a   1.000
_cell.length_b   1.000
_cell.length_c   1.000
_cell.angle_alpha   90.00
_cell.angle_beta   90.00
_cell.angle_gamma   90.00
#
_symmetry.space_group_name_H-M   'P 1'
#
loop_
_entity.id
_entity.type
_entity.pdbx_description
1 polymer ?
#
loop_
_entity_poly.entity_id
_entity_poly.type
_entity_poly.pdbx_seq_one_letter_code
_entity_poly.pdbx_strand_id
1 'polypeptide(L)'
;VAEHVIAWSETDGGAVIENMGFPLDYPVSKEPGHWVPTSPIRQQQFPLLPNWGKVRTFAMPNGATCGLPPPPAYSEDKNSEFFKEANEVYETVNHLDPEQRAIARFWSDDPMLSPTPPGHWIFIVWQIIEKDNVPMDRAVEAFALLGVAVADGFIGCWDAKFKYDLIRPLTYINKQIDPKWQALLITPPFPEYPSGHSTQSGAAAVVLTHVFGDNYAFTDATHEADGLIPRKFASFWDAAEEAGISRLYGGIHFRSAIKYGLDQGRCIGEFSAKLKTRK
;
A
#
# COMPACT_ATOMS: atom_id res chain seq x y z
N VAL A 1 -12.52 -5.08 29.20
CA VAL A 1 -11.38 -4.84 28.27
C VAL A 1 -11.89 -4.36 26.92
N ALA A 2 -12.70 -5.13 26.19
CA ALA A 2 -13.21 -4.74 24.87
C ALA A 2 -13.89 -3.36 24.85
N GLU A 3 -14.84 -3.10 25.77
CA GLU A 3 -15.52 -1.79 25.87
C GLU A 3 -14.55 -0.61 26.03
N HIS A 4 -13.47 -0.79 26.79
CA HIS A 4 -12.47 0.25 26.99
C HIS A 4 -11.67 0.53 25.70
N VAL A 5 -11.30 -0.52 24.95
CA VAL A 5 -10.60 -0.38 23.67
C VAL A 5 -11.51 0.26 22.62
N ILE A 6 -12.78 -0.13 22.57
CA ILE A 6 -13.78 0.45 21.67
C ILE A 6 -13.96 1.94 21.98
N ALA A 7 -14.23 2.30 23.23
CA ALA A 7 -14.38 3.70 23.64
C ALA A 7 -13.15 4.56 23.33
N TRP A 8 -11.94 3.98 23.43
CA TRP A 8 -10.72 4.67 23.00
C TRP A 8 -10.71 4.88 21.47
N SER A 9 -11.01 3.84 20.68
CA SER A 9 -11.04 3.92 19.21
C SER A 9 -12.07 4.91 18.67
N GLU A 10 -13.21 5.11 19.33
CA GLU A 10 -14.24 6.08 18.91
C GLU A 10 -13.75 7.54 18.81
N THR A 11 -12.60 7.85 19.42
CA THR A 11 -12.00 9.20 19.47
C THR A 11 -10.78 9.37 18.57
N ASP A 12 -10.45 8.39 17.72
CA ASP A 12 -9.24 8.42 16.89
C ASP A 12 -9.36 9.27 15.60
N GLY A 13 -10.59 9.64 15.22
CA GLY A 13 -10.90 10.37 13.99
C GLY A 13 -11.18 9.47 12.77
N GLY A 14 -11.10 8.15 12.90
CA GLY A 14 -11.44 7.13 11.90
C GLY A 14 -12.70 6.32 12.22
N ALA A 15 -13.29 6.50 13.41
CA ALA A 15 -14.48 5.75 13.85
C ALA A 15 -15.74 5.97 13.00
N VAL A 16 -15.88 7.13 12.35
CA VAL A 16 -17.04 7.46 11.51
C VAL A 16 -16.60 7.63 10.06
N ILE A 17 -17.01 6.69 9.21
CA ILE A 17 -16.79 6.72 7.77
C ILE A 17 -18.13 6.72 7.05
N GLU A 18 -18.43 7.82 6.38
CA GLU A 18 -19.63 7.97 5.57
C GLU A 18 -19.31 7.68 4.09
N ASN A 19 -20.34 7.29 3.32
CA ASN A 19 -20.24 7.10 1.87
C ASN A 19 -19.04 6.21 1.44
N MET A 20 -18.78 5.15 2.20
CA MET A 20 -17.66 4.22 1.99
C MET A 20 -16.27 4.90 1.93
N GLY A 21 -16.13 6.05 2.60
CA GLY A 21 -14.87 6.81 2.67
C GLY A 21 -14.68 7.81 1.54
N PHE A 22 -15.63 7.91 0.61
CA PHE A 22 -15.61 8.94 -0.44
C PHE A 22 -16.33 10.19 0.05
N PRO A 23 -15.73 11.38 0.00
CA PRO A 23 -16.43 12.60 0.37
C PRO A 23 -17.57 12.91 -0.62
N LEU A 24 -18.56 13.70 -0.20
CA LEU A 24 -19.63 14.17 -1.09
C LEU A 24 -19.20 15.33 -1.98
N ASP A 25 -18.16 16.06 -1.56
CA ASP A 25 -17.50 17.12 -2.31
C ASP A 25 -16.00 17.11 -2.00
N TYR A 26 -15.18 17.34 -3.01
CA TYR A 26 -13.73 17.44 -2.87
C TYR A 26 -13.16 18.34 -3.97
N PRO A 27 -12.35 19.36 -3.63
CA PRO A 27 -11.77 20.26 -4.60
C PRO A 27 -10.62 19.56 -5.35
N VAL A 28 -10.95 18.84 -6.43
CA VAL A 28 -9.95 18.24 -7.32
C VAL A 28 -9.22 19.34 -8.08
N SER A 29 -7.89 19.37 -7.97
CA SER A 29 -7.05 20.33 -8.70
C SER A 29 -7.15 20.10 -10.22
N LYS A 30 -7.11 21.19 -10.98
CA LYS A 30 -7.07 21.14 -12.46
C LYS A 30 -5.65 21.37 -13.01
N GLU A 31 -4.69 21.61 -12.13
CA GLU A 31 -3.31 21.85 -12.51
C GLU A 31 -2.65 20.58 -13.07
N PRO A 32 -1.78 20.68 -14.09
CA PRO A 32 -1.05 19.53 -14.60
C PRO A 32 -0.26 18.82 -13.49
N GLY A 33 -0.24 17.49 -13.53
CA GLY A 33 0.49 16.67 -12.56
C GLY A 33 -0.27 16.36 -11.27
N HIS A 34 -1.42 16.99 -11.05
CA HIS A 34 -2.30 16.63 -9.94
C HIS A 34 -3.16 15.41 -10.26
N TRP A 35 -3.58 14.69 -9.22
CA TRP A 35 -4.48 13.55 -9.33
C TRP A 35 -5.82 13.96 -9.91
N VAL A 36 -6.32 13.12 -10.81
CA VAL A 36 -7.68 13.18 -11.33
C VAL A 36 -8.31 11.80 -11.25
N PRO A 37 -9.64 11.69 -11.11
CA PRO A 37 -10.33 10.41 -11.15
C PRO A 37 -10.03 9.63 -12.43
N THR A 38 -9.76 8.34 -12.28
CA THR A 38 -9.47 7.41 -13.39
C THR A 38 -10.61 6.44 -13.66
N SER A 39 -11.59 6.37 -12.77
CA SER A 39 -12.71 5.44 -12.84
C SER A 39 -13.94 6.12 -13.44
N PRO A 40 -14.80 5.41 -14.20
CA PRO A 40 -16.12 5.93 -14.60
C PRO A 40 -17.17 5.83 -13.48
N ILE A 41 -16.85 5.18 -12.36
CA ILE A 41 -17.78 4.99 -11.24
C ILE A 41 -18.04 6.34 -10.57
N ARG A 42 -19.31 6.74 -10.46
CA ARG A 42 -19.73 8.04 -9.89
C ARG A 42 -19.15 8.29 -8.50
N GLN A 43 -19.15 7.28 -7.64
CA GLN A 43 -18.62 7.41 -6.27
C GLN A 43 -17.10 7.63 -6.24
N GLN A 44 -16.38 7.12 -7.23
CA GLN A 44 -14.92 7.23 -7.35
C GLN A 44 -14.47 8.49 -8.11
N GLN A 45 -15.38 9.45 -8.32
CA GLN A 45 -15.02 10.78 -8.84
C GLN A 45 -14.35 11.68 -7.78
N PHE A 46 -14.32 11.22 -6.53
CA PHE A 46 -13.58 11.84 -5.44
C PHE A 46 -12.59 10.83 -4.86
N PRO A 47 -11.51 11.30 -4.23
CA PRO A 47 -10.49 10.39 -3.74
C PRO A 47 -10.97 9.68 -2.47
N LEU A 48 -10.50 8.45 -2.28
CA LEU A 48 -10.82 7.65 -1.09
C LEU A 48 -10.10 8.20 0.14
N LEU A 49 -10.88 8.55 1.18
CA LEU A 49 -10.45 8.94 2.51
C LEU A 49 -9.39 10.07 2.54
N PRO A 50 -9.66 11.26 1.98
CA PRO A 50 -8.65 12.31 1.85
C PRO A 50 -8.07 12.85 3.16
N ASN A 51 -8.73 12.59 4.29
CA ASN A 51 -8.26 13.00 5.61
C ASN A 51 -7.66 11.86 6.44
N TRP A 52 -7.46 10.66 5.88
CA TRP A 52 -6.98 9.50 6.65
C TRP A 52 -5.62 9.72 7.29
N GLY A 53 -4.74 10.51 6.65
CA GLY A 53 -3.43 10.86 7.22
C GLY A 53 -3.48 11.69 8.51
N LYS A 54 -4.67 12.20 8.89
CA LYS A 54 -4.90 13.00 10.10
C LYS A 54 -5.50 12.21 11.25
N VAL A 55 -5.84 10.94 11.04
CA VAL A 55 -6.33 10.04 12.10
C VAL A 55 -5.22 9.82 13.13
N ARG A 56 -5.60 9.62 14.39
CA ARG A 56 -4.66 9.33 15.48
C ARG A 56 -3.88 8.05 15.18
N THR A 57 -2.56 8.17 15.19
CA THR A 57 -1.63 7.05 15.07
C THR A 57 -1.54 6.22 16.36
N PHE A 58 -1.02 5.01 16.24
CA PHE A 58 -0.82 4.07 17.35
C PHE A 58 0.58 4.16 17.94
N ALA A 59 1.62 3.97 17.12
CA ALA A 59 3.02 3.94 17.54
C ALA A 59 3.77 5.21 17.13
N MET A 60 3.44 5.78 15.98
CA MET A 60 4.03 7.04 15.53
C MET A 60 3.46 8.26 16.30
N PRO A 61 4.20 9.37 16.40
CA PRO A 61 3.67 10.65 16.89
C PRO A 61 2.52 11.24 16.06
N ASN A 62 2.57 11.12 14.73
CA ASN A 62 1.51 11.54 13.78
C ASN A 62 1.80 11.01 12.36
N GLY A 63 0.87 11.19 11.42
CA GLY A 63 1.00 10.73 10.03
C GLY A 63 2.21 11.27 9.26
N ALA A 64 2.66 12.49 9.56
CA ALA A 64 3.80 13.11 8.89
C ALA A 64 5.18 12.68 9.45
N THR A 65 5.21 11.81 10.48
CA THR A 65 6.47 11.40 11.17
C THR A 65 7.48 10.80 10.20
N CYS A 66 7.06 9.82 9.39
CA CYS A 66 7.89 9.20 8.37
C CYS A 66 7.65 9.89 7.03
N GLY A 67 8.07 11.15 6.94
CA GLY A 67 7.96 11.96 5.73
C GLY A 67 8.82 11.44 4.58
N LEU A 68 8.41 11.75 3.35
CA LEU A 68 9.11 11.37 2.12
C LEU A 68 9.69 12.57 1.38
N PRO A 69 10.78 12.40 0.60
CA PRO A 69 11.17 13.39 -0.39
C PRO A 69 10.03 13.60 -1.40
N PRO A 70 9.98 14.76 -2.07
CA PRO A 70 9.02 14.97 -3.16
C PRO A 70 9.27 13.94 -4.29
N PRO A 71 8.21 13.51 -4.99
CA PRO A 71 8.37 12.70 -6.19
C PRO A 71 9.09 13.50 -7.29
N PRO A 72 9.56 12.85 -8.38
CA PRO A 72 10.00 13.55 -9.57
C PRO A 72 8.97 14.60 -9.99
N ALA A 73 9.43 15.82 -10.25
CA ALA A 73 8.53 16.92 -10.62
C ALA A 73 7.84 16.61 -11.95
N TYR A 74 6.53 16.88 -12.02
CA TYR A 74 5.76 16.73 -13.25
C TYR A 74 6.42 17.48 -14.41
N SER A 75 6.53 16.84 -15.56
CA SER A 75 7.08 17.43 -16.77
C SER A 75 6.54 16.71 -18.00
N GLU A 76 6.34 17.45 -19.09
CA GLU A 76 6.00 16.90 -20.42
C GLU A 76 7.26 16.74 -21.31
N ASP A 77 8.44 17.19 -20.85
CA ASP A 77 9.72 16.96 -21.54
C ASP A 77 10.07 15.46 -21.50
N LYS A 78 10.29 14.89 -22.69
CA LYS A 78 10.67 13.48 -22.89
C LYS A 78 11.99 13.09 -22.23
N ASN A 79 12.85 14.06 -21.91
CA ASN A 79 14.13 13.82 -21.24
C ASN A 79 14.03 13.94 -19.70
N SER A 80 12.89 14.40 -19.17
CA SER A 80 12.70 14.57 -17.74
C SER A 80 12.61 13.24 -17.00
N GLU A 81 12.92 13.27 -15.69
CA GLU A 81 12.83 12.08 -14.86
C GLU A 81 11.40 11.55 -14.75
N PHE A 82 10.41 12.44 -14.71
CA PHE A 82 9.00 12.07 -14.69
C PHE A 82 8.59 11.31 -15.94
N PHE A 83 8.99 11.78 -17.13
CA PHE A 83 8.71 11.07 -18.37
C PHE A 83 9.40 9.71 -18.42
N LYS A 84 10.64 9.60 -17.91
CA LYS A 84 11.34 8.30 -17.85
C LYS A 84 10.62 7.29 -16.96
N GLU A 85 10.16 7.69 -15.77
CA GLU A 85 9.39 6.78 -14.91
C GLU A 85 8.03 6.41 -15.55
N ALA A 86 7.37 7.34 -16.25
CA ALA A 86 6.14 7.03 -16.97
C ALA A 86 6.39 6.08 -18.16
N ASN A 87 7.47 6.29 -18.91
CA ASN A 87 7.86 5.41 -20.00
C ASN A 87 8.27 4.02 -19.49
N GLU A 88 8.90 3.93 -18.32
CA GLU A 88 9.19 2.64 -17.68
C GLU A 88 7.89 1.86 -17.39
N VAL A 89 6.86 2.51 -16.86
CA VAL A 89 5.54 1.88 -16.64
C VAL A 89 4.95 1.39 -17.97
N TYR A 90 4.93 2.27 -18.98
CA TYR A 90 4.40 1.95 -20.31
C TYR A 90 5.10 0.75 -20.95
N GLU A 91 6.44 0.78 -21.01
CA GLU A 91 7.26 -0.29 -21.60
C GLU A 91 7.13 -1.61 -20.82
N THR A 92 7.11 -1.53 -19.49
CA THR A 92 6.96 -2.73 -18.63
C THR A 92 5.63 -3.42 -18.91
N VAL A 93 4.51 -2.70 -18.89
CA VAL A 93 3.18 -3.29 -19.07
C VAL A 93 3.00 -3.89 -20.48
N ASN A 94 3.55 -3.24 -21.50
CA ASN A 94 3.48 -3.71 -22.89
C ASN A 94 4.33 -4.96 -23.17
N HIS A 95 5.31 -5.25 -22.30
CA HIS A 95 6.26 -6.36 -22.47
C HIS A 95 6.29 -7.33 -21.27
N LEU A 96 5.19 -7.39 -20.49
CA LEU A 96 5.10 -8.30 -19.35
C LEU A 96 5.30 -9.76 -19.75
N ASP A 97 6.23 -10.43 -19.07
CA ASP A 97 6.32 -11.89 -19.11
C ASP A 97 5.21 -12.54 -18.24
N PRO A 98 5.01 -13.87 -18.35
CA PRO A 98 3.99 -14.56 -17.57
C PRO A 98 4.16 -14.45 -16.06
N GLU A 99 5.40 -14.39 -15.55
CA GLU A 99 5.69 -14.31 -14.11
C GLU A 99 5.39 -12.92 -13.57
N GLN A 100 5.79 -11.86 -14.27
CA GLN A 100 5.47 -10.47 -13.91
C GLN A 100 3.96 -10.24 -13.87
N ARG A 101 3.22 -10.82 -14.83
CA ARG A 101 1.75 -10.78 -14.84
C ARG A 101 1.16 -11.53 -13.65
N ALA A 102 1.72 -12.69 -13.31
CA ALA A 102 1.28 -13.47 -12.15
C ALA A 102 1.53 -12.71 -10.85
N ILE A 103 2.71 -12.09 -10.68
CA ILE A 103 3.06 -11.25 -9.54
C ILE A 103 2.08 -10.08 -9.39
N ALA A 104 1.79 -9.37 -10.49
CA ALA A 104 0.84 -8.24 -10.47
C ALA A 104 -0.56 -8.67 -10.00
N ARG A 105 -1.02 -9.85 -10.43
CA ARG A 105 -2.32 -10.40 -10.06
C ARG A 105 -2.35 -10.93 -8.63
N PHE A 106 -1.27 -11.58 -8.19
CA PHE A 106 -1.14 -12.11 -6.83
C PHE A 106 -1.24 -11.01 -5.78
N TRP A 107 -0.57 -9.88 -6.02
CA TRP A 107 -0.59 -8.73 -5.11
C TRP A 107 -1.64 -7.68 -5.51
N SER A 108 -2.67 -8.04 -6.30
CA SER A 108 -3.68 -7.09 -6.75
C SER A 108 -4.50 -6.54 -5.59
N ASP A 109 -4.83 -7.43 -4.64
CA ASP A 109 -5.60 -7.17 -3.42
C ASP A 109 -6.90 -6.40 -3.69
N ASP A 110 -7.64 -6.88 -4.69
CA ASP A 110 -8.82 -6.23 -5.25
C ASP A 110 -9.97 -6.20 -4.23
N PRO A 111 -10.41 -5.01 -3.79
CA PRO A 111 -11.53 -4.90 -2.86
C PRO A 111 -12.78 -5.60 -3.40
N MET A 112 -13.45 -6.36 -2.53
CA MET A 112 -14.65 -7.18 -2.83
C MET A 112 -14.38 -8.50 -3.57
N LEU A 113 -13.16 -8.76 -4.06
CA LEU A 113 -12.79 -10.04 -4.66
C LEU A 113 -11.83 -10.83 -3.79
N SER A 114 -10.88 -10.14 -3.16
CA SER A 114 -9.88 -10.73 -2.28
C SER A 114 -9.64 -9.83 -1.06
N PRO A 115 -8.83 -10.27 -0.08
CA PRO A 115 -8.37 -9.39 0.99
C PRO A 115 -7.71 -8.13 0.41
N THR A 116 -7.96 -6.98 1.04
CA THR A 116 -7.14 -5.78 0.79
C THR A 116 -5.73 -6.00 1.36
N PRO A 117 -4.73 -5.15 1.06
CA PRO A 117 -3.34 -5.41 1.47
C PRO A 117 -3.15 -5.66 2.98
N PRO A 118 -3.83 -4.92 3.90
CA PRO A 118 -3.82 -5.28 5.32
C PRO A 118 -4.29 -6.71 5.61
N GLY A 119 -5.37 -7.13 4.97
CA GLY A 119 -5.94 -8.46 5.13
C GLY A 119 -5.02 -9.56 4.60
N HIS A 120 -4.31 -9.30 3.50
CA HIS A 120 -3.32 -10.20 2.94
C HIS A 120 -2.19 -10.49 3.95
N TRP A 121 -1.60 -9.44 4.55
CA TRP A 121 -0.56 -9.63 5.57
C TRP A 121 -1.07 -10.28 6.86
N ILE A 122 -2.32 -10.02 7.26
CA ILE A 122 -2.96 -10.75 8.36
C ILE A 122 -3.08 -12.23 8.02
N PHE A 123 -3.44 -12.57 6.78
CA PHE A 123 -3.56 -13.95 6.33
C PHE A 123 -2.21 -14.67 6.32
N ILE A 124 -1.14 -14.02 5.84
CA ILE A 124 0.24 -14.54 5.92
C ILE A 124 0.60 -14.92 7.37
N VAL A 125 0.34 -14.03 8.32
CA VAL A 125 0.62 -14.29 9.75
C VAL A 125 -0.22 -15.44 10.30
N TRP A 126 -1.50 -15.50 9.93
CA TRP A 126 -2.37 -16.61 10.30
C TRP A 126 -1.77 -17.93 9.81
N GLN A 127 -1.42 -18.03 8.52
CA GLN A 127 -0.85 -19.24 7.93
C GLN A 127 0.43 -19.69 8.64
N ILE A 128 1.32 -18.75 8.97
CA ILE A 128 2.55 -19.04 9.73
C ILE A 128 2.21 -19.58 11.12
N ILE A 129 1.28 -18.96 11.83
CA ILE A 129 0.88 -19.38 13.19
C ILE A 129 0.35 -20.81 13.18
N GLU A 130 -0.53 -21.14 12.23
CA GLU A 130 -1.10 -22.49 12.11
C GLU A 130 -0.05 -23.52 11.70
N LYS A 131 0.72 -23.23 10.64
CA LYS A 131 1.69 -24.16 10.09
C LYS A 131 2.81 -24.49 11.08
N ASP A 132 3.33 -23.48 11.76
CA ASP A 132 4.51 -23.61 12.60
C ASP A 132 4.15 -23.81 14.09
N ASN A 133 2.86 -23.95 14.42
CA ASN A 133 2.34 -24.08 15.78
C ASN A 133 2.88 -23.01 16.73
N VAL A 134 2.83 -21.75 16.29
CA VAL A 134 3.41 -20.62 17.02
C VAL A 134 2.74 -20.48 18.40
N PRO A 135 3.50 -20.39 19.50
CA PRO A 135 2.94 -20.18 20.83
C PRO A 135 2.01 -18.97 20.91
N MET A 136 0.92 -19.10 21.67
CA MET A 136 -0.16 -18.11 21.72
C MET A 136 0.34 -16.69 22.08
N ASP A 137 1.30 -16.57 22.99
CA ASP A 137 1.90 -15.29 23.36
C ASP A 137 2.62 -14.61 22.19
N ARG A 138 3.40 -15.38 21.41
CA ARG A 138 4.07 -14.89 20.19
C ARG A 138 3.08 -14.60 19.06
N ALA A 139 2.03 -15.41 18.92
CA ALA A 139 0.96 -15.21 17.95
C ALA A 139 0.18 -13.91 18.20
N VAL A 140 -0.20 -13.65 19.47
CA VAL A 140 -0.88 -12.42 19.88
C VAL A 140 0.00 -11.20 19.65
N GLU A 141 1.30 -11.30 19.97
CA GLU A 141 2.25 -10.23 19.69
C GLU A 141 2.40 -9.95 18.18
N ALA A 142 2.50 -10.98 17.35
CA ALA A 142 2.59 -10.84 15.89
C ALA A 142 1.39 -10.06 15.34
N PHE A 143 0.17 -10.45 15.70
CA PHE A 143 -1.05 -9.75 15.24
C PHE A 143 -1.15 -8.32 15.81
N ALA A 144 -0.80 -8.11 17.08
CA ALA A 144 -0.87 -6.78 17.68
C ALA A 144 0.12 -5.80 17.00
N LEU A 145 1.37 -6.21 16.81
CA LEU A 145 2.37 -5.38 16.15
C LEU A 145 2.07 -5.19 14.66
N LEU A 146 1.60 -6.22 13.96
CA LEU A 146 1.18 -6.10 12.56
C LEU A 146 0.02 -5.13 12.40
N GLY A 147 -1.03 -5.25 13.23
CA GLY A 147 -2.18 -4.36 13.17
C GLY A 147 -1.80 -2.90 13.38
N VAL A 148 -0.94 -2.63 14.37
CA VAL A 148 -0.40 -1.29 14.62
C VAL A 148 0.43 -0.78 13.43
N ALA A 149 1.36 -1.59 12.92
CA ALA A 149 2.26 -1.19 11.84
C ALA A 149 1.53 -0.91 10.53
N VAL A 150 0.54 -1.73 10.18
CA VAL A 150 -0.26 -1.53 8.96
C VAL A 150 -1.19 -0.33 9.12
N ALA A 151 -1.83 -0.14 10.27
CA ALA A 151 -2.67 1.04 10.51
C ALA A 151 -1.86 2.34 10.38
N ASP A 152 -0.74 2.45 11.09
CA ASP A 152 0.16 3.59 10.98
C ASP A 152 0.76 3.72 9.57
N GLY A 153 1.03 2.60 8.90
CA GLY A 153 1.50 2.54 7.51
C GLY A 153 0.55 3.24 6.55
N PHE A 154 -0.75 2.97 6.65
CA PHE A 154 -1.78 3.64 5.86
C PHE A 154 -1.97 5.11 6.25
N ILE A 155 -1.89 5.46 7.54
CA ILE A 155 -1.97 6.86 7.99
C ILE A 155 -0.82 7.68 7.37
N GLY A 156 0.44 7.22 7.50
CA GLY A 156 1.59 7.92 6.93
C GLY A 156 1.62 7.94 5.40
N CYS A 157 1.14 6.87 4.76
CA CYS A 157 0.99 6.83 3.31
C CYS A 157 -0.06 7.86 2.82
N TRP A 158 -1.22 7.92 3.48
CA TRP A 158 -2.29 8.85 3.09
C TRP A 158 -1.91 10.31 3.36
N ASP A 159 -1.19 10.60 4.44
CA ASP A 159 -0.63 11.94 4.68
C ASP A 159 0.20 12.41 3.47
N ALA A 160 1.13 11.56 3.02
CA ALA A 160 1.97 11.87 1.85
C ALA A 160 1.17 11.94 0.54
N LYS A 161 0.20 11.04 0.33
CA LYS A 161 -0.66 11.04 -0.87
C LYS A 161 -1.38 12.36 -1.09
N PHE A 162 -1.99 12.89 -0.04
CA PHE A 162 -2.74 14.15 -0.14
C PHE A 162 -1.87 15.39 0.03
N LYS A 163 -0.64 15.25 0.53
CA LYS A 163 0.39 16.30 0.47
C LYS A 163 0.91 16.51 -0.95
N TYR A 164 1.21 15.43 -1.68
CA TYR A 164 1.82 15.51 -3.01
C TYR A 164 0.80 15.48 -4.15
N ASP A 165 -0.37 14.89 -3.93
CA ASP A 165 -1.52 14.87 -4.85
C ASP A 165 -1.14 14.45 -6.29
N LEU A 166 -0.26 13.46 -6.43
CA LEU A 166 0.35 13.13 -7.73
C LEU A 166 -0.60 12.37 -8.67
N ILE A 167 -0.56 12.74 -9.95
CA ILE A 167 -1.22 12.06 -11.07
C ILE A 167 -0.84 10.58 -11.21
N ARG A 168 -1.78 9.75 -11.67
CA ARG A 168 -1.56 8.31 -11.94
C ARG A 168 -0.88 8.05 -13.29
N PRO A 169 -0.17 6.92 -13.47
CA PRO A 169 0.45 6.57 -14.75
C PRO A 169 -0.54 6.54 -15.91
N LEU A 170 -1.72 5.92 -15.73
CA LEU A 170 -2.76 5.85 -16.75
C LEU A 170 -3.10 7.23 -17.35
N THR A 171 -3.33 8.22 -16.50
CA THR A 171 -3.70 9.57 -16.95
C THR A 171 -2.55 10.24 -17.70
N TYR A 172 -1.33 10.13 -17.19
CA TYR A 172 -0.17 10.74 -17.85
C TYR A 172 0.16 10.07 -19.19
N ILE A 173 0.23 8.73 -19.22
CA ILE A 173 0.55 7.94 -20.41
C ILE A 173 -0.49 8.19 -21.50
N ASN A 174 -1.78 8.21 -21.17
CA ASN A 174 -2.84 8.50 -22.15
C ASN A 174 -2.73 9.90 -22.75
N LYS A 175 -2.21 10.87 -21.99
CA LYS A 175 -2.04 12.24 -22.47
C LYS A 175 -0.75 12.40 -23.30
N GLN A 176 0.35 11.79 -22.88
CA GLN A 176 1.70 12.11 -23.36
C GLN A 176 2.37 11.05 -24.25
N ILE A 177 1.91 9.80 -24.18
CA ILE A 177 2.59 8.66 -24.82
C ILE A 177 1.64 7.93 -25.78
N ASP A 178 0.57 7.33 -25.26
CA ASP A 178 -0.39 6.54 -26.04
C ASP A 178 -1.81 6.71 -25.48
N PRO A 179 -2.73 7.39 -26.20
CA PRO A 179 -4.09 7.65 -25.73
C PRO A 179 -4.98 6.41 -25.57
N LYS A 180 -4.55 5.25 -26.05
CA LYS A 180 -5.29 3.99 -25.94
C LYS A 180 -4.70 3.02 -24.91
N TRP A 181 -3.60 3.40 -24.26
CA TRP A 181 -2.94 2.53 -23.30
C TRP A 181 -3.85 2.21 -22.11
N GLN A 182 -3.69 1.01 -21.55
CA GLN A 182 -4.41 0.56 -20.37
C GLN A 182 -3.44 -0.13 -19.42
N ALA A 183 -3.61 0.12 -18.12
CA ALA A 183 -2.90 -0.60 -17.07
C ALA A 183 -3.43 -2.05 -16.98
N LEU A 184 -2.61 -2.96 -16.45
CA LEU A 184 -3.03 -4.34 -16.20
C LEU A 184 -4.06 -4.42 -15.06
N LEU A 185 -3.84 -3.63 -14.01
CA LEU A 185 -4.72 -3.53 -12.85
C LEU A 185 -5.59 -2.28 -12.93
N ILE A 186 -6.76 -2.34 -12.30
CA ILE A 186 -7.64 -1.18 -12.19
C ILE A 186 -6.92 -0.12 -11.34
N THR A 187 -6.82 1.11 -11.86
CA THR A 187 -6.18 2.21 -11.14
C THR A 187 -7.03 2.62 -9.93
N PRO A 188 -6.48 2.53 -8.68
CA PRO A 188 -7.26 2.84 -7.49
C PRO A 188 -7.61 4.35 -7.37
N PRO A 189 -8.75 4.70 -6.75
CA PRO A 189 -9.29 6.06 -6.74
C PRO A 189 -8.66 6.93 -5.64
N PHE A 190 -7.35 7.14 -5.71
CA PHE A 190 -6.59 8.02 -4.82
C PHE A 190 -5.25 8.42 -5.46
N PRO A 191 -4.60 9.50 -4.98
CA PRO A 191 -3.32 9.99 -5.52
C PRO A 191 -2.21 8.92 -5.56
N GLU A 192 -1.27 9.11 -6.47
CA GLU A 192 -0.26 8.13 -6.83
C GLU A 192 0.81 7.95 -5.73
N TYR A 193 1.44 9.04 -5.29
CA TYR A 193 2.67 8.95 -4.51
C TYR A 193 2.46 9.11 -3.00
N PRO A 194 2.95 8.20 -2.14
CA PRO A 194 3.68 6.95 -2.45
C PRO A 194 2.74 5.75 -2.67
N SER A 195 3.29 4.59 -3.02
CA SER A 195 2.54 3.33 -3.14
C SER A 195 2.09 2.82 -1.76
N GLY A 196 0.77 2.67 -1.56
CA GLY A 196 0.21 2.16 -0.30
C GLY A 196 0.55 0.69 -0.04
N HIS A 197 0.60 -0.14 -1.09
CA HIS A 197 1.07 -1.52 -0.96
C HIS A 197 2.52 -1.54 -0.48
N SER A 198 3.38 -0.71 -1.06
CA SER A 198 4.80 -0.64 -0.70
C SER A 198 4.98 -0.16 0.75
N THR A 199 4.30 0.92 1.16
CA THR A 199 4.39 1.45 2.53
C THR A 199 3.92 0.42 3.56
N GLN A 200 2.74 -0.15 3.39
CA GLN A 200 2.20 -1.07 4.39
C GLN A 200 2.98 -2.40 4.42
N SER A 201 3.41 -2.92 3.26
CA SER A 201 4.22 -4.14 3.19
C SER A 201 5.58 -3.95 3.83
N GLY A 202 6.23 -2.79 3.63
CA GLY A 202 7.48 -2.45 4.32
C GLY A 202 7.31 -2.39 5.83
N ALA A 203 6.22 -1.80 6.33
CA ALA A 203 5.93 -1.74 7.75
C ALA A 203 5.65 -3.14 8.34
N ALA A 204 4.86 -3.95 7.65
CA ALA A 204 4.57 -5.34 8.01
C ALA A 204 5.86 -6.17 8.06
N ALA A 205 6.72 -6.07 7.05
CA ALA A 205 7.96 -6.83 7.00
C ALA A 205 8.89 -6.50 8.17
N VAL A 206 9.02 -5.23 8.58
CA VAL A 206 9.83 -4.85 9.73
C VAL A 206 9.32 -5.50 11.03
N VAL A 207 8.03 -5.42 11.31
CA VAL A 207 7.49 -5.98 12.57
C VAL A 207 7.46 -7.50 12.57
N LEU A 208 7.22 -8.14 11.44
CA LEU A 208 7.24 -9.60 11.35
C LEU A 208 8.67 -10.14 11.43
N THR A 209 9.64 -9.46 10.83
CA THR A 209 11.06 -9.76 11.06
C THR A 209 11.44 -9.58 12.53
N HIS A 210 10.94 -8.55 13.21
CA HIS A 210 11.17 -8.37 14.65
C HIS A 210 10.61 -9.55 15.48
N VAL A 211 9.42 -10.04 15.15
CA VAL A 211 8.76 -11.12 15.92
C VAL A 211 9.31 -12.50 15.58
N PHE A 212 9.55 -12.77 14.30
CA PHE A 212 9.86 -14.12 13.79
C PHE A 212 11.35 -14.34 13.53
N GLY A 213 12.12 -13.27 13.31
CA GLY A 213 13.54 -13.28 12.99
C GLY A 213 13.81 -12.95 11.51
N ASP A 214 15.07 -12.63 11.22
CA ASP A 214 15.55 -12.45 9.85
C ASP A 214 15.49 -13.76 9.05
N ASN A 215 15.32 -13.65 7.72
CA ASN A 215 15.30 -14.80 6.80
C ASN A 215 14.28 -15.89 7.17
N TYR A 216 13.14 -15.47 7.72
CA TYR A 216 12.02 -16.38 7.99
C TYR A 216 11.33 -16.75 6.68
N ALA A 217 11.62 -17.95 6.18
CA ALA A 217 11.03 -18.44 4.94
C ALA A 217 9.60 -18.93 5.16
N PHE A 218 8.69 -18.55 4.26
CA PHE A 218 7.28 -18.97 4.33
C PHE A 218 6.69 -19.20 2.93
N THR A 219 5.52 -19.83 2.92
CA THR A 219 4.68 -19.96 1.73
C THR A 219 3.41 -19.19 1.96
N ASP A 220 3.16 -18.23 1.09
CA ASP A 220 1.93 -17.47 1.03
C ASP A 220 0.94 -18.19 0.12
N ALA A 221 -0.15 -18.67 0.71
CA ALA A 221 -1.25 -19.30 -0.02
C ALA A 221 -2.55 -18.51 0.11
N THR A 222 -2.48 -17.19 0.33
CA THR A 222 -3.65 -16.30 0.54
C THR A 222 -4.68 -16.43 -0.58
N HIS A 223 -4.22 -16.57 -1.82
CA HIS A 223 -5.08 -16.65 -3.01
C HIS A 223 -5.23 -18.06 -3.59
N GLU A 224 -4.89 -19.11 -2.82
CA GLU A 224 -5.02 -20.49 -3.30
C GLU A 224 -6.49 -20.86 -3.60
N ALA A 225 -7.42 -20.37 -2.77
CA ALA A 225 -8.85 -20.54 -2.98
C ALA A 225 -9.37 -19.80 -4.25
N ASP A 226 -8.65 -18.76 -4.68
CA ASP A 226 -8.92 -18.00 -5.91
C ASP A 226 -8.25 -18.64 -7.15
N GLY A 227 -7.58 -19.79 -6.97
CA GLY A 227 -6.89 -20.53 -8.01
C GLY A 227 -5.50 -20.00 -8.37
N LEU A 228 -4.93 -19.09 -7.56
CA LEU A 228 -3.55 -18.64 -7.74
C LEU A 228 -2.57 -19.61 -7.08
N ILE A 229 -1.40 -19.75 -7.69
CA ILE A 229 -0.34 -20.63 -7.19
C ILE A 229 0.27 -19.98 -5.93
N PRO A 230 0.38 -20.73 -4.80
CA PRO A 230 1.06 -20.24 -3.61
C PRO A 230 2.50 -19.80 -3.91
N ARG A 231 2.92 -18.69 -3.31
CA ARG A 231 4.24 -18.09 -3.54
C ARG A 231 5.16 -18.36 -2.36
N LYS A 232 6.45 -18.57 -2.63
CA LYS A 232 7.46 -18.87 -1.61
C LYS A 232 8.38 -17.68 -1.46
N PHE A 233 8.58 -17.24 -0.23
CA PHE A 233 9.46 -16.14 0.11
C PHE A 233 10.54 -16.61 1.09
N ALA A 234 11.77 -16.11 0.91
CA ALA A 234 12.86 -16.41 1.83
C ALA A 234 12.83 -15.51 3.08
N SER A 235 12.14 -14.38 3.01
CA SER A 235 11.92 -13.45 4.12
C SER A 235 10.66 -12.62 3.91
N PHE A 236 10.17 -11.96 4.97
CA PHE A 236 9.10 -10.96 4.84
C PHE A 236 9.50 -9.77 3.98
N TRP A 237 10.79 -9.42 3.95
CA TRP A 237 11.26 -8.31 3.12
C TRP A 237 11.21 -8.66 1.64
N ASP A 238 11.53 -9.90 1.25
CA ASP A 238 11.36 -10.37 -0.14
C ASP A 238 9.90 -10.29 -0.58
N ALA A 239 8.97 -10.67 0.30
CA ALA A 239 7.54 -10.55 0.04
C ALA A 239 7.11 -9.07 -0.10
N ALA A 240 7.64 -8.18 0.74
CA ALA A 240 7.34 -6.75 0.66
C ALA A 240 7.89 -6.11 -0.62
N GLU A 241 9.10 -6.48 -1.04
CA GLU A 241 9.70 -6.03 -2.30
C GLU A 241 8.90 -6.55 -3.50
N GLU A 242 8.45 -7.80 -3.48
CA GLU A 242 7.59 -8.36 -4.52
C GLU A 242 6.22 -7.66 -4.57
N ALA A 243 5.60 -7.42 -3.41
CA ALA A 243 4.38 -6.64 -3.29
C ALA A 243 4.56 -5.21 -3.85
N GLY A 244 5.72 -4.59 -3.61
CA GLY A 244 6.06 -3.29 -4.14
C GLY A 244 6.21 -3.28 -5.67
N ILE A 245 7.06 -4.15 -6.21
CA ILE A 245 7.33 -4.21 -7.66
C ILE A 245 6.10 -4.63 -8.46
N SER A 246 5.20 -5.41 -7.87
CA SER A 246 3.92 -5.79 -8.48
C SER A 246 3.12 -4.59 -8.98
N ARG A 247 3.29 -3.42 -8.36
CA ARG A 247 2.55 -2.20 -8.70
C ARG A 247 3.04 -1.53 -9.99
N LEU A 248 4.33 -1.73 -10.32
CA LEU A 248 4.89 -1.36 -11.62
C LEU A 248 4.35 -2.29 -12.69
N TYR A 249 4.40 -3.60 -12.44
CA TYR A 249 3.85 -4.62 -13.36
C TYR A 249 2.34 -4.44 -13.57
N GLY A 250 1.64 -3.98 -12.54
CA GLY A 250 0.22 -3.64 -12.61
C GLY A 250 -0.09 -2.36 -13.39
N GLY A 251 0.90 -1.52 -13.67
CA GLY A 251 0.73 -0.28 -14.43
C GLY A 251 0.18 0.91 -13.65
N ILE A 252 0.25 0.88 -12.32
CA ILE A 252 -0.51 1.81 -11.46
C ILE A 252 0.34 2.65 -10.51
N HIS A 253 1.65 2.37 -10.44
CA HIS A 253 2.61 3.17 -9.69
C HIS A 253 3.91 3.40 -10.48
N PHE A 254 4.50 4.58 -10.32
CA PHE A 254 5.84 4.89 -10.78
C PHE A 254 6.91 4.30 -9.86
N ARG A 255 8.14 4.18 -10.35
CA ARG A 255 9.27 3.59 -9.62
C ARG A 255 9.56 4.31 -8.30
N SER A 256 9.50 5.64 -8.29
CA SER A 256 9.72 6.43 -7.07
C SER A 256 8.69 6.12 -5.99
N ALA A 257 7.41 5.98 -6.34
CA ALA A 257 6.35 5.67 -5.38
C ALA A 257 6.55 4.31 -4.70
N ILE A 258 7.10 3.33 -5.42
CA ILE A 258 7.38 1.99 -4.90
C ILE A 258 8.58 2.03 -3.95
N LYS A 259 9.70 2.59 -4.42
CA LYS A 259 10.95 2.66 -3.65
C LYS A 259 10.75 3.45 -2.37
N TYR A 260 10.28 4.69 -2.49
CA TYR A 260 10.08 5.55 -1.32
C TYR A 260 8.93 5.05 -0.45
N GLY A 261 7.92 4.38 -1.02
CA GLY A 261 6.91 3.67 -0.23
C GLY A 261 7.53 2.62 0.70
N LEU A 262 8.40 1.74 0.18
CA LEU A 262 9.10 0.74 1.01
C LEU A 262 9.97 1.39 2.10
N ASP A 263 10.70 2.46 1.76
CA ASP A 263 11.51 3.21 2.73
C ASP A 263 10.65 3.85 3.83
N GLN A 264 9.49 4.42 3.47
CA GLN A 264 8.51 4.92 4.43
C GLN A 264 8.01 3.80 5.35
N GLY A 265 7.62 2.67 4.75
CA GLY A 265 7.17 1.50 5.48
C GLY A 265 8.18 1.03 6.51
N ARG A 266 9.46 0.98 6.15
CA ARG A 266 10.54 0.63 7.07
C ARG A 266 10.58 1.56 8.29
N CYS A 267 10.58 2.88 8.06
CA CYS A 267 10.54 3.87 9.14
C CYS A 267 9.35 3.67 10.08
N ILE A 268 8.16 3.44 9.52
CA ILE A 268 6.92 3.25 10.30
C ILE A 268 6.98 1.95 11.12
N GLY A 269 7.44 0.87 10.50
CA GLY A 269 7.61 -0.42 11.16
C GLY A 269 8.57 -0.35 12.35
N GLU A 270 9.63 0.46 12.27
CA GLU A 270 10.59 0.67 13.37
C GLU A 270 9.96 1.35 14.60
N PHE A 271 8.95 2.20 14.44
CA PHE A 271 8.19 2.73 15.58
C PHE A 271 7.37 1.64 16.25
N SER A 272 6.70 0.81 15.45
CA SER A 272 5.86 -0.28 15.93
C SER A 272 6.70 -1.36 16.64
N ALA A 273 7.85 -1.72 16.09
CA ALA A 273 8.77 -2.70 16.68
C ALA A 273 9.42 -2.25 18.01
N LYS A 274 9.33 -0.97 18.37
CA LYS A 274 9.81 -0.45 19.67
C LYS A 274 8.77 -0.60 20.79
N LEU A 275 7.54 -0.97 20.47
CA LEU A 275 6.50 -1.20 21.47
C LEU A 275 6.88 -2.41 22.34
N LYS A 276 6.77 -2.24 23.66
CA LYS A 276 7.01 -3.33 24.62
C LYS A 276 5.72 -4.09 24.87
N THR A 277 5.57 -5.21 24.18
CA THR A 277 4.40 -6.10 24.20
C THR A 277 4.52 -7.23 25.22
N ARG A 278 5.73 -7.52 25.71
CA ARG A 278 6.01 -8.53 26.75
C ARG A 278 6.45 -7.88 28.05
N LYS A 279 6.06 -8.47 29.18
CA LYS A 279 6.48 -8.05 30.53
C LYS A 279 7.73 -8.80 30.98
#